data_AF-A0A847C2N5-F1
#
_entry.id   AF-A0A847C2N5-F1
#
_cell.length_a   1.000
_cell.length_b   1.000
_cell.length_c   1.000
_cell.angle_alpha   90.00
_cell.angle_beta   90.00
_cell.angle_gamma   90.00
#
_symmetry.space_group_name_H-M   'P 1'
#
loop_
_entity.id
_entity.type
_entity.pdbx_description
1 polymer ?
#
loop_
_entity_poly.entity_id
_entity_poly.type
_entity_poly.pdbx_seq_one_letter_code
_entity_poly.pdbx_strand_id
1 'polypeptide(L)'
;MKKPEDRKEYVGWGLTAFFVIAGCIGLYLLITRWGDIQKGINTVLGILSPFIWGFVIAYLLRPLVRVTETHVTVPLGSKLFKNNAHRAFVFGRAVAILASQAFMIFIIVILLRMIIPQMYSSIESIATNSGKFYEDAIAWARSVLDDYPKIETAFVKLVGDASDTIVDWAKETVLPTMTGVITNITSGVVYFLRGVYYVAVGVIASVYILYNKEAAG
;
A
#
# COMPACT_ATOMS: atom_id res chain seq x y z
N MET A 1 72.88 11.08 3.96
CA MET A 1 71.97 10.76 2.83
C MET A 1 71.11 9.57 3.24
N LYS A 2 69.81 9.76 3.51
CA LYS A 2 68.90 8.70 3.99
C LYS A 2 68.47 7.78 2.84
N LYS A 3 68.47 6.46 3.06
CA LYS A 3 68.24 5.41 2.05
C LYS A 3 66.83 5.49 1.45
N PRO A 4 66.62 5.04 0.20
CA PRO A 4 65.34 5.13 -0.51
C PRO A 4 64.21 4.25 0.10
N GLU A 5 64.53 3.29 0.96
CA GLU A 5 63.56 2.42 1.64
C GLU A 5 62.78 3.17 2.72
N ASP A 6 63.45 3.99 3.52
CA ASP A 6 62.85 4.84 4.57
C ASP A 6 61.71 5.72 4.01
N ARG A 7 61.85 6.22 2.78
CA ARG A 7 60.90 7.18 2.18
C ARG A 7 59.54 6.55 1.86
N LYS A 8 59.50 5.26 1.52
CA LYS A 8 58.24 4.53 1.26
C LYS A 8 57.47 4.28 2.56
N GLU A 9 58.20 4.05 3.64
CA GLU A 9 57.61 3.83 4.96
C GLU A 9 56.96 5.13 5.48
N TYR A 10 57.66 6.27 5.48
CA TYR A 10 57.07 7.56 5.90
C TYR A 10 55.82 7.97 5.09
N VAL A 11 55.75 7.62 3.80
CA VAL A 11 54.55 7.87 2.97
C VAL A 11 53.39 6.98 3.40
N GLY A 12 53.64 5.72 3.78
CA GLY A 12 52.62 4.82 4.33
C GLY A 12 52.04 5.32 5.66
N TRP A 13 52.91 5.76 6.59
CA TRP A 13 52.49 6.37 7.85
C TRP A 13 51.74 7.70 7.67
N GLY A 14 52.14 8.50 6.67
CA GLY A 14 51.43 9.72 6.30
C GLY A 14 50.03 9.45 5.72
N LEU A 15 49.90 8.40 4.90
CA LEU A 15 48.63 8.01 4.30
C LEU A 15 47.64 7.46 5.33
N THR A 16 48.11 6.63 6.27
CA THR A 16 47.26 6.13 7.36
C THR A 16 46.83 7.26 8.28
N ALA A 17 47.74 8.18 8.65
CA ALA A 17 47.38 9.36 9.42
C ALA A 17 46.34 10.25 8.71
N PHE A 18 46.47 10.43 7.39
CA PHE A 18 45.48 11.15 6.59
C PHE A 18 44.10 10.47 6.62
N PHE A 19 44.04 9.15 6.41
CA PHE A 19 42.76 8.41 6.47
C PHE A 19 42.14 8.41 7.86
N VAL A 20 42.95 8.34 8.92
CA VAL A 20 42.47 8.43 10.30
C VAL A 20 41.85 9.81 10.55
N ILE A 21 42.53 10.89 10.17
CA ILE A 21 42.02 12.26 10.34
C ILE A 21 40.77 12.48 9.48
N ALA A 22 40.78 12.05 8.22
CA ALA A 22 39.62 12.12 7.34
C ALA A 22 38.44 11.31 7.88
N GLY A 23 38.70 10.13 8.45
CA GLY A 23 37.71 9.28 9.11
C GLY A 23 37.11 9.94 10.36
N CYS A 24 37.94 10.55 11.21
CA CYS A 24 37.49 11.30 12.39
C CYS A 24 36.60 12.50 12.00
N ILE A 25 36.97 13.26 10.97
CA ILE A 25 36.17 14.38 10.46
C ILE A 25 34.86 13.86 9.83
N GLY A 26 34.92 12.76 9.07
CA GLY A 26 33.74 12.13 8.49
C GLY A 26 32.76 11.62 9.55
N LEU A 27 33.25 10.96 10.60
CA LEU A 27 32.44 10.52 11.74
C LEU A 27 31.83 11.70 12.50
N TYR A 28 32.60 12.77 12.73
CA TYR A 28 32.09 13.98 13.36
C TYR A 28 30.94 14.59 12.55
N LEU A 29 31.08 14.69 11.23
CA LEU A 29 30.02 15.18 10.35
C LEU A 29 28.80 14.25 10.29
N LEU A 30 29.02 12.93 10.28
CA LEU A 30 27.96 11.92 10.31
C LEU A 30 27.10 12.03 11.57
N ILE A 31 27.73 12.16 12.74
CA ILE A 31 27.03 12.28 14.02
C ILE A 31 26.32 13.65 14.11
N THR A 32 27.02 14.73 13.76
CA THR A 32 26.49 16.09 13.88
C THR A 32 25.36 16.38 12.89
N ARG A 33 25.43 15.81 11.68
CA ARG A 33 24.41 15.98 10.61
C ARG A 33 23.55 14.74 10.41
N TRP A 34 23.46 13.86 11.41
CA TRP A 34 22.69 12.63 11.32
C TRP A 34 21.25 12.88 10.88
N GLY A 35 20.62 13.94 11.38
CA GLY A 35 19.27 14.33 10.98
C GLY A 35 19.13 14.69 9.50
N ASP A 36 20.12 15.34 8.90
CA ASP A 36 20.11 15.69 7.46
C ASP A 36 20.31 14.44 6.59
N ILE A 37 21.16 13.52 7.03
CA ILE A 37 21.41 12.24 6.36
C ILE A 37 20.15 11.36 6.40
N GLN A 38 19.49 11.27 7.56
CA GLN A 38 18.22 10.56 7.70
C GLN A 38 17.14 11.16 6.81
N LYS A 39 17.05 12.49 6.69
CA LYS A 39 16.13 13.15 5.75
C LYS A 39 16.44 12.78 4.30
N GLY A 40 17.71 12.77 3.91
CA GLY A 40 18.14 12.34 2.58
C GLY A 40 17.74 10.89 2.27
N ILE A 41 18.02 9.98 3.20
CA ILE A 41 17.63 8.57 3.07
C ILE A 41 16.12 8.42 2.98
N ASN A 42 15.36 9.08 3.86
CA ASN A 42 13.89 9.02 3.84
C ASN A 42 13.31 9.63 2.56
N THR A 43 13.95 10.65 1.99
CA THR A 43 13.54 11.23 0.70
C THR A 43 13.76 10.24 -0.43
N VAL A 44 14.93 9.59 -0.49
CA VAL A 44 15.24 8.57 -1.50
C VAL A 44 14.32 7.37 -1.36
N LEU A 45 14.10 6.88 -0.14
CA LEU A 45 13.15 5.80 0.13
C LEU A 45 11.71 6.20 -0.22
N GLY A 46 11.33 7.45 0.04
CA GLY A 46 10.03 8.00 -0.35
C GLY A 46 9.84 7.99 -1.87
N ILE A 47 10.85 8.41 -2.64
CA ILE A 47 10.84 8.38 -4.11
C ILE A 47 10.82 6.94 -4.63
N LEU A 48 11.51 6.01 -3.96
CA LEU A 48 11.56 4.60 -4.34
C LEU A 48 10.31 3.81 -3.94
N SER A 49 9.55 4.29 -2.94
CA SER A 49 8.35 3.63 -2.43
C SER A 49 7.31 3.27 -3.51
N PRO A 50 6.92 4.15 -4.47
CA PRO A 50 5.99 3.77 -5.54
C PRO A 50 6.52 2.64 -6.42
N PHE A 51 7.83 2.55 -6.64
CA PHE A 51 8.42 1.47 -7.42
C PHE A 51 8.38 0.14 -6.67
N ILE A 52 8.69 0.16 -5.37
CA ILE A 52 8.61 -1.04 -4.51
C ILE A 52 7.17 -1.58 -4.52
N TRP A 53 6.18 -0.71 -4.29
CA TRP A 53 4.78 -1.10 -4.36
C TRP A 53 4.36 -1.57 -5.77
N GLY A 54 4.85 -0.91 -6.82
CA GLY A 54 4.64 -1.34 -8.21
C GLY A 54 5.17 -2.75 -8.47
N PHE A 55 6.36 -3.09 -7.97
CA PHE A 55 6.92 -4.43 -8.08
C PHE A 55 6.14 -5.46 -7.27
N VAL A 56 5.72 -5.12 -6.05
CA VAL A 56 4.89 -5.99 -5.20
C VAL A 56 3.56 -6.31 -5.89
N ILE A 57 2.88 -5.29 -6.43
CA ILE A 57 1.63 -5.44 -7.19
C ILE A 57 1.87 -6.28 -8.45
N ALA A 58 2.91 -6.01 -9.21
CA ALA A 58 3.24 -6.78 -10.41
C ALA A 58 3.53 -8.26 -10.09
N TYR A 59 4.21 -8.53 -8.98
CA TYR A 59 4.50 -9.90 -8.54
C TYR A 59 3.22 -10.63 -8.11
N LEU A 60 2.36 -9.97 -7.31
CA LEU A 60 1.04 -10.49 -6.91
C LEU A 60 0.15 -10.78 -8.12
N LEU A 61 0.22 -9.94 -9.15
CA LEU A 61 -0.58 -10.08 -10.35
C LEU A 61 -0.06 -11.07 -11.37
N ARG A 62 1.22 -11.40 -11.36
CA ARG A 62 1.83 -12.31 -12.32
C ARG A 62 1.06 -13.62 -12.53
N PRO A 63 0.59 -14.35 -11.49
CA PRO A 63 -0.23 -15.56 -11.70
C PRO A 63 -1.60 -15.23 -12.32
N LEU A 64 -2.23 -14.13 -11.90
CA LEU A 64 -3.54 -13.69 -12.40
C LEU A 64 -3.50 -13.33 -13.88
N VAL A 65 -2.48 -12.55 -14.27
CA VAL A 65 -2.23 -12.15 -15.67
C VAL A 65 -2.03 -13.40 -16.52
N ARG A 66 -1.23 -14.37 -16.07
CA ARG A 66 -0.97 -15.61 -16.83
C ARG A 66 -2.25 -16.43 -17.09
N VAL A 67 -3.13 -16.53 -16.10
CA VAL A 67 -4.42 -17.23 -16.26
C VAL A 67 -5.33 -16.47 -17.24
N THR A 68 -5.41 -15.15 -17.10
CA THR A 68 -6.23 -14.29 -17.97
C THR A 68 -5.71 -14.33 -19.41
N GLU A 69 -4.39 -14.31 -19.59
CA GLU A 69 -3.72 -14.36 -20.89
C GLU A 69 -4.06 -15.64 -21.65
N THR A 70 -3.93 -16.78 -20.95
CA THR A 70 -4.06 -18.11 -21.54
C THR A 70 -5.52 -18.46 -21.86
N HIS A 71 -6.47 -18.10 -21.00
CA HIS A 71 -7.87 -18.53 -21.15
C HIS A 71 -8.78 -17.50 -21.83
N VAL A 72 -8.47 -16.20 -21.74
CA VAL A 72 -9.39 -15.15 -22.19
C VAL A 72 -8.84 -14.44 -23.43
N THR A 73 -7.63 -13.90 -23.38
CA THR A 73 -7.20 -12.93 -24.40
C THR A 73 -6.52 -13.51 -25.63
N VAL A 74 -5.79 -14.61 -25.53
CA VAL A 74 -5.29 -15.34 -26.71
C VAL A 74 -6.42 -15.87 -27.61
N PRO A 75 -7.49 -16.50 -27.08
CA PRO A 75 -8.61 -16.95 -27.90
C PRO A 75 -9.53 -15.81 -28.40
N LEU A 76 -9.67 -14.69 -27.66
CA LEU A 76 -10.44 -13.53 -28.12
C LEU A 76 -9.71 -12.73 -29.23
N GLY A 77 -8.39 -12.53 -29.10
CA GLY A 77 -7.59 -11.81 -30.09
C GLY A 77 -7.53 -12.50 -31.46
N SER A 78 -7.47 -13.83 -31.46
CA SER A 78 -7.49 -14.65 -32.68
C SER A 78 -8.86 -14.67 -33.39
N LYS A 79 -9.96 -14.41 -32.67
CA LYS A 79 -11.31 -14.32 -33.26
C LYS A 79 -11.65 -12.94 -33.83
N LEU A 80 -11.14 -11.85 -33.24
CA LEU A 80 -11.53 -10.48 -33.58
C LEU A 80 -10.80 -9.88 -34.80
N PHE A 81 -9.57 -10.30 -35.10
CA PHE A 81 -8.79 -9.72 -36.21
C PHE A 81 -8.14 -10.82 -37.05
N LYS A 82 -8.95 -11.43 -37.94
CA LYS A 82 -8.51 -12.50 -38.86
C LYS A 82 -7.55 -12.03 -39.97
N ASN A 83 -7.62 -10.77 -40.40
CA ASN A 83 -6.94 -10.28 -41.62
C ASN A 83 -5.73 -9.37 -41.40
N ASN A 84 -5.34 -9.09 -40.16
CA ASN A 84 -4.16 -8.25 -39.90
C ASN A 84 -3.50 -8.62 -38.56
N ALA A 85 -2.69 -9.69 -38.60
CA ALA A 85 -2.14 -10.35 -37.42
C ALA A 85 -1.36 -9.41 -36.47
N HIS A 86 -0.71 -8.38 -37.00
CA HIS A 86 0.03 -7.41 -36.18
C HIS A 86 -0.92 -6.48 -35.39
N ARG A 87 -1.94 -5.89 -36.04
CA ARG A 87 -2.94 -5.04 -35.35
C ARG A 87 -3.81 -5.87 -34.40
N ALA A 88 -4.15 -7.11 -34.78
CA ALA A 88 -4.81 -8.11 -33.95
C ALA A 88 -4.08 -8.33 -32.61
N PHE A 89 -2.77 -8.57 -32.72
CA PHE A 89 -1.91 -8.90 -31.60
C PHE A 89 -1.74 -7.70 -30.65
N VAL A 90 -1.48 -6.50 -31.19
CA VAL A 90 -1.31 -5.29 -30.37
C VAL A 90 -2.61 -4.91 -29.66
N PHE A 91 -3.75 -4.94 -30.36
CA PHE A 91 -5.06 -4.65 -29.74
C PHE A 91 -5.43 -5.70 -28.69
N GLY A 92 -5.28 -6.99 -29.02
CA GLY A 92 -5.55 -8.10 -28.10
C GLY A 92 -4.71 -8.01 -26.83
N ARG A 93 -3.43 -7.63 -26.95
CA ARG A 93 -2.52 -7.45 -25.81
C ARG A 93 -2.87 -6.21 -24.97
N ALA A 94 -3.23 -5.09 -25.59
CA ALA A 94 -3.66 -3.90 -24.87
C ALA A 94 -4.95 -4.14 -24.07
N VAL A 95 -5.94 -4.79 -24.70
CA VAL A 95 -7.20 -5.18 -24.04
C VAL A 95 -6.94 -6.20 -22.94
N ALA A 96 -6.01 -7.13 -23.13
CA ALA A 96 -5.63 -8.10 -22.10
C ALA A 96 -5.07 -7.44 -20.83
N ILE A 97 -4.16 -6.50 -21.01
CA ILE A 97 -3.54 -5.77 -19.89
C ILE A 97 -4.61 -4.96 -19.16
N LEU A 98 -5.47 -4.24 -19.88
CA LEU A 98 -6.56 -3.46 -19.29
C LEU A 98 -7.57 -4.34 -18.55
N ALA A 99 -7.97 -5.46 -19.15
CA ALA A 99 -8.92 -6.41 -18.54
C ALA A 99 -8.33 -7.06 -17.28
N SER A 100 -7.06 -7.46 -17.31
CA SER A 100 -6.38 -8.02 -16.14
C SER A 100 -6.22 -6.99 -15.01
N GLN A 101 -5.90 -5.74 -15.34
CA GLN A 101 -5.81 -4.65 -14.37
C GLN A 101 -7.19 -4.32 -13.76
N ALA A 102 -8.24 -4.28 -14.57
CA ALA A 102 -9.61 -4.08 -14.10
C ALA A 102 -10.06 -5.25 -13.19
N PHE A 103 -9.70 -6.49 -13.54
CA PHE A 103 -10.01 -7.66 -12.73
C PHE A 103 -9.29 -7.63 -11.38
N MET A 104 -8.05 -7.15 -11.31
CA MET A 104 -7.37 -6.91 -10.03
C MET A 104 -8.15 -5.95 -9.15
N ILE A 105 -8.49 -4.78 -9.69
CA ILE A 105 -9.21 -3.73 -8.95
C ILE A 105 -10.53 -4.30 -8.46
N PHE A 106 -11.22 -5.07 -9.30
CA PHE A 106 -12.45 -5.76 -8.95
C PHE A 106 -12.29 -6.71 -7.75
N ILE A 107 -11.24 -7.54 -7.73
CA ILE A 107 -10.96 -8.42 -6.58
C ILE A 107 -10.71 -7.61 -5.31
N ILE A 108 -9.86 -6.57 -5.37
CA ILE A 108 -9.56 -5.71 -4.21
C ILE A 108 -10.85 -5.09 -3.66
N VAL A 109 -11.71 -4.57 -4.54
CA VAL A 109 -12.99 -3.98 -4.16
C VAL A 109 -13.90 -5.00 -3.48
N ILE A 110 -13.99 -6.23 -4.00
CA ILE A 110 -14.77 -7.29 -3.36
C ILE A 110 -14.23 -7.61 -1.97
N LEU A 111 -12.91 -7.76 -1.83
CA LEU A 111 -12.28 -8.04 -0.54
C LEU A 111 -12.56 -6.92 0.46
N LEU A 112 -12.38 -5.66 0.06
CA LEU A 112 -12.66 -4.51 0.92
C LEU A 112 -14.14 -4.42 1.28
N ARG A 113 -15.04 -4.66 0.32
CA ARG A 113 -16.49 -4.72 0.56
C ARG A 113 -16.89 -5.85 1.50
N MET A 114 -16.11 -6.92 1.61
CA MET A 114 -16.36 -8.02 2.55
C MET A 114 -15.75 -7.74 3.94
N ILE A 115 -14.51 -7.26 3.97
CA ILE A 115 -13.75 -7.01 5.22
C ILE A 115 -14.29 -5.80 5.97
N ILE A 116 -14.56 -4.68 5.30
CA ILE A 116 -14.93 -3.43 5.97
C ILE A 116 -16.24 -3.57 6.76
N PRO A 117 -17.34 -4.14 6.23
CA PRO A 117 -18.56 -4.34 7.01
C PRO A 117 -18.37 -5.28 8.20
N GLN A 118 -17.56 -6.33 8.05
CA GLN A 118 -17.25 -7.26 9.14
C GLN A 118 -16.45 -6.57 10.26
N MET A 119 -15.49 -5.74 9.90
CA MET A 119 -14.76 -4.91 10.86
C MET A 119 -15.69 -3.88 11.51
N TYR A 120 -16.59 -3.26 10.74
CA TYR A 120 -17.55 -2.28 11.25
C TYR A 120 -18.43 -2.92 12.33
N SER A 121 -19.05 -4.07 12.05
CA SER A 121 -19.93 -4.71 13.04
C SER A 121 -19.16 -5.18 14.28
N SER A 122 -17.90 -5.57 14.13
CA SER A 122 -17.04 -5.97 15.24
C SER A 122 -16.71 -4.79 16.16
N ILE A 123 -16.34 -3.64 15.57
CA ILE A 123 -16.02 -2.42 16.32
C ILE A 123 -17.29 -1.81 16.93
N GLU A 124 -18.39 -1.79 16.19
CA GLU A 124 -19.70 -1.38 16.69
C GLU A 124 -20.12 -2.24 17.88
N SER A 125 -20.01 -3.56 17.77
CA SER A 125 -20.31 -4.48 18.88
C SER A 125 -19.45 -4.21 20.11
N ILE A 126 -18.15 -3.92 19.94
CA ILE A 126 -17.27 -3.53 21.05
C ILE A 126 -17.75 -2.23 21.68
N ALA A 127 -18.08 -1.22 20.87
CA ALA A 127 -18.51 0.09 21.35
C ALA A 127 -19.91 0.09 22.00
N THR A 128 -20.81 -0.80 21.57
CA THR A 128 -22.17 -0.92 22.14
C THR A 128 -22.22 -1.85 23.34
N ASN A 129 -21.41 -2.90 23.39
CA ASN A 129 -21.32 -3.84 24.51
C ASN A 129 -20.21 -3.45 25.52
N SER A 130 -19.58 -2.28 25.35
CA SER A 130 -18.49 -1.81 26.20
C SER A 130 -18.85 -1.78 27.68
N GLY A 131 -20.07 -1.33 28.02
CA GLY A 131 -20.55 -1.33 29.41
C GLY A 131 -20.57 -2.73 30.02
N LYS A 132 -20.98 -3.75 29.26
CA LYS A 132 -20.95 -5.14 29.71
C LYS A 132 -19.52 -5.66 29.87
N PHE A 133 -18.64 -5.37 28.92
CA PHE A 133 -17.22 -5.75 29.04
C PHE A 133 -16.54 -5.07 30.23
N TYR A 134 -16.89 -3.82 30.52
CA TYR A 134 -16.44 -3.07 31.69
C TYR A 134 -16.92 -3.73 32.99
N GLU A 135 -18.21 -4.06 33.09
CA GLU A 135 -18.77 -4.76 34.25
C GLU A 135 -18.12 -6.13 34.47
N ASP A 136 -17.96 -6.93 33.40
CA ASP A 136 -17.31 -8.23 33.45
C ASP A 136 -15.84 -8.12 33.90
N ALA A 137 -15.12 -7.10 33.41
CA ALA A 137 -13.73 -6.84 33.80
C ALA A 137 -13.61 -6.42 35.27
N ILE A 138 -14.54 -5.62 35.78
CA ILE A 138 -14.58 -5.24 37.20
C ILE A 138 -14.97 -6.43 38.08
N ALA A 139 -15.94 -7.23 37.67
CA ALA A 139 -16.36 -8.42 38.41
C ALA A 139 -15.19 -9.41 38.53
N TRP A 140 -14.44 -9.61 37.44
CA TRP A 140 -13.21 -10.39 37.45
C TRP A 140 -12.16 -9.78 38.38
N ALA A 141 -11.91 -8.48 38.29
CA ALA A 141 -10.94 -7.79 39.14
C ALA A 141 -11.28 -7.93 40.63
N ARG A 142 -12.56 -7.75 41.00
CA ARG A 142 -13.06 -7.97 42.36
C ARG A 142 -12.83 -9.41 42.82
N SER A 143 -13.09 -10.40 41.96
CA SER A 143 -12.90 -11.82 42.31
C SER A 143 -11.44 -12.23 42.50
N VAL A 144 -10.50 -11.55 41.83
CA VAL A 144 -9.06 -11.88 41.85
C VAL A 144 -8.27 -11.03 42.83
N LEU A 145 -8.71 -9.80 43.10
CA LEU A 145 -7.98 -8.80 43.89
C LEU A 145 -8.65 -8.48 45.24
N ASP A 146 -9.56 -9.32 45.72
CA ASP A 146 -10.31 -9.13 46.98
C ASP A 146 -9.37 -8.87 48.18
N ASP A 147 -8.22 -9.55 48.23
CA ASP A 147 -7.19 -9.39 49.26
C ASP A 147 -6.37 -8.08 49.15
N TYR A 148 -6.49 -7.33 48.03
CA TYR A 148 -5.67 -6.17 47.71
C TYR A 148 -6.50 -4.95 47.25
N PRO A 149 -7.26 -4.31 48.16
CA PRO A 149 -8.24 -3.26 47.83
C PRO A 149 -7.64 -2.00 47.15
N LYS A 150 -6.36 -1.69 47.44
CA LYS A 150 -5.64 -0.58 46.77
C LYS A 150 -5.36 -0.88 45.30
N ILE A 151 -5.05 -2.14 44.96
CA ILE A 151 -4.77 -2.57 43.58
C ILE A 151 -6.07 -2.68 42.80
N GLU A 152 -7.13 -3.20 43.42
CA GLU A 152 -8.47 -3.24 42.85
C GLU A 152 -8.93 -1.83 42.43
N THR A 153 -8.87 -0.85 43.34
CA THR A 153 -9.31 0.52 43.05
C THR A 153 -8.51 1.15 41.91
N ALA A 154 -7.19 0.92 41.87
CA ALA A 154 -6.34 1.40 40.78
C ALA A 154 -6.70 0.74 39.44
N PHE A 155 -7.00 -0.56 39.45
CA PHE A 155 -7.40 -1.31 38.26
C PHE A 155 -8.77 -0.85 37.74
N VAL A 156 -9.77 -0.71 38.61
CA VAL A 156 -11.12 -0.23 38.25
C VAL A 156 -11.04 1.15 37.60
N LYS A 157 -10.23 2.06 38.15
CA LYS A 157 -10.02 3.39 37.58
C LYS A 157 -9.34 3.32 36.20
N LEU A 158 -8.24 2.57 36.09
CA LEU A 158 -7.50 2.40 34.83
C LEU A 158 -8.42 1.83 33.73
N VAL A 159 -9.21 0.82 34.05
CA VAL A 159 -10.13 0.17 33.11
C VAL A 159 -11.28 1.10 32.75
N GLY A 160 -11.78 1.92 33.67
CA GLY A 160 -12.79 2.95 33.38
C GLY A 160 -12.27 3.98 32.38
N ASP A 161 -11.15 4.61 32.70
CA ASP A 161 -10.52 5.63 31.86
C ASP A 161 -10.20 5.05 30.45
N ALA A 162 -9.71 3.81 30.38
CA ALA A 162 -9.40 3.13 29.12
C ALA A 162 -10.66 2.75 28.33
N SER A 163 -11.71 2.27 29.01
CA SER A 163 -12.99 1.91 28.40
C SER A 163 -13.62 3.12 27.72
N ASP A 164 -13.73 4.25 28.41
CA ASP A 164 -14.30 5.48 27.88
C ASP A 164 -13.49 5.98 26.67
N THR A 165 -12.16 6.01 26.80
CA THR A 165 -11.27 6.42 25.69
C THR A 165 -11.42 5.53 24.45
N ILE A 166 -11.53 4.21 24.63
CA ILE A 166 -11.68 3.26 23.52
C ILE A 166 -13.05 3.41 22.86
N VAL A 167 -14.10 3.60 23.66
CA VAL A 167 -15.48 3.79 23.17
C VAL A 167 -15.59 5.09 22.38
N ASP A 168 -15.04 6.17 22.90
CA ASP A 168 -15.05 7.47 22.25
C ASP A 168 -14.23 7.43 20.96
N TRP A 169 -13.02 6.85 20.98
CA TRP A 169 -12.22 6.65 19.78
C TRP A 169 -12.96 5.82 18.71
N ALA A 170 -13.61 4.73 19.12
CA ALA A 170 -14.40 3.89 18.21
C ALA A 170 -15.55 4.68 17.58
N LYS A 171 -16.33 5.41 18.38
CA LYS A 171 -17.54 6.14 17.93
C LYS A 171 -17.22 7.41 17.14
N GLU A 172 -16.23 8.18 17.56
CA GLU A 172 -15.95 9.51 17.00
C GLU A 172 -14.97 9.45 15.83
N THR A 173 -14.04 8.49 15.83
CA THR A 173 -13.00 8.40 14.80
C THR A 173 -13.21 7.22 13.87
N VAL A 174 -13.30 6.00 14.42
CA VAL A 174 -13.21 4.78 13.61
C VAL A 174 -14.48 4.54 12.80
N LEU A 175 -15.64 4.47 13.46
CA LEU A 175 -16.91 4.20 12.77
C LEU A 175 -17.18 5.23 11.64
N PRO A 176 -17.02 6.56 11.86
CA PRO A 176 -17.22 7.55 10.79
C PRO A 176 -16.20 7.42 9.65
N THR A 177 -14.92 7.16 9.97
CA THR A 177 -13.87 6.96 8.96
C THR A 177 -14.18 5.74 8.09
N MET A 178 -14.65 4.64 8.68
CA MET A 178 -15.02 3.45 7.93
C MET A 178 -16.20 3.71 6.99
N THR A 179 -17.23 4.42 7.44
CA THR A 179 -18.34 4.85 6.56
C THR A 179 -17.83 5.70 5.40
N GLY A 180 -16.93 6.65 5.67
CA GLY A 180 -16.27 7.46 4.64
C GLY A 180 -15.51 6.61 3.62
N VAL A 181 -14.73 5.63 4.08
CA VAL A 181 -13.97 4.70 3.22
C VAL A 181 -14.91 3.87 2.33
N ILE A 182 -15.99 3.31 2.87
CA ILE A 182 -16.99 2.56 2.08
C ILE A 182 -17.55 3.45 0.96
N THR A 183 -17.91 4.68 1.30
CA THR A 183 -18.53 5.62 0.36
C THR A 183 -17.57 6.03 -0.76
N ASN A 184 -16.30 6.28 -0.40
CA ASN A 184 -15.24 6.64 -1.34
C ASN A 184 -14.87 5.48 -2.27
N ILE A 185 -14.73 4.25 -1.74
CA ILE A 185 -14.47 3.06 -2.56
C ILE A 185 -15.61 2.83 -3.55
N THR A 186 -16.86 2.87 -3.07
CA THR A 186 -18.04 2.65 -3.91
C THR A 186 -18.10 3.68 -5.04
N SER A 187 -17.86 4.96 -4.72
CA SER A 187 -17.84 6.03 -5.71
C SER A 187 -16.70 5.85 -6.72
N GLY A 188 -15.48 5.54 -6.24
CA GLY A 188 -14.31 5.30 -7.09
C GLY A 188 -14.52 4.19 -8.12
N VAL A 189 -15.18 3.10 -7.72
CA VAL A 189 -15.53 2.00 -8.63
C VAL A 189 -16.51 2.45 -9.71
N VAL A 190 -17.57 3.18 -9.33
CA VAL A 190 -18.54 3.71 -10.31
C VAL A 190 -17.86 4.65 -11.30
N TYR A 191 -16.96 5.52 -10.84
CA TYR A 191 -16.20 6.41 -11.72
C TYR A 191 -15.28 5.64 -12.66
N PHE A 192 -14.58 4.61 -12.17
CA PHE A 192 -13.73 3.76 -13.01
C PHE A 192 -14.55 3.05 -14.10
N LEU A 193 -15.69 2.44 -13.74
CA LEU A 193 -16.58 1.79 -14.69
C LEU A 193 -17.11 2.76 -15.76
N ARG A 194 -17.48 3.99 -15.36
CA ARG A 194 -17.86 5.05 -16.30
C ARG A 194 -16.70 5.41 -17.23
N GLY A 195 -15.48 5.53 -16.71
CA GLY A 195 -14.29 5.78 -17.52
C GLY A 195 -14.07 4.71 -18.59
N VAL A 196 -14.14 3.43 -18.21
CA VAL A 196 -14.04 2.30 -19.14
C VAL A 196 -15.14 2.35 -20.21
N TYR A 197 -16.38 2.64 -19.82
CA TYR A 197 -17.50 2.80 -20.76
C TYR A 197 -17.21 3.89 -21.80
N TYR A 198 -16.75 5.07 -21.38
CA TYR A 198 -16.45 6.17 -22.31
C TYR A 198 -15.27 5.85 -23.24
N VAL A 199 -14.24 5.16 -22.75
CA VAL A 199 -13.12 4.70 -23.59
C VAL A 199 -13.62 3.73 -24.66
N ALA A 200 -14.46 2.76 -24.29
CA ALA A 200 -15.04 1.81 -25.25
C ALA A 200 -15.87 2.53 -26.33
N VAL A 201 -16.73 3.48 -25.94
CA VAL A 201 -17.50 4.32 -26.88
C VAL A 201 -16.57 5.10 -27.81
N GLY A 202 -15.49 5.69 -27.29
CA GLY A 202 -14.50 6.42 -28.08
C GLY A 202 -13.76 5.54 -29.10
N VAL A 203 -13.43 4.29 -28.73
CA VAL A 203 -12.83 3.32 -29.66
C VAL A 203 -13.81 2.95 -30.77
N ILE A 204 -15.07 2.67 -30.45
CA ILE A 204 -16.11 2.35 -31.46
C ILE A 204 -16.30 3.53 -32.41
N ALA A 205 -16.41 4.75 -31.87
CA ALA A 205 -16.53 5.96 -32.67
C ALA A 205 -15.32 6.19 -33.57
N SER A 206 -14.11 5.98 -33.08
CA SER A 206 -12.87 6.09 -33.85
C SER A 206 -12.83 5.10 -35.02
N VAL A 207 -13.20 3.83 -34.79
CA VAL A 207 -13.29 2.81 -35.84
C VAL A 207 -14.34 3.20 -36.89
N TYR A 208 -15.51 3.67 -36.46
CA TYR A 208 -16.56 4.11 -37.38
C TYR A 208 -16.09 5.27 -38.26
N ILE A 209 -15.42 6.26 -37.68
CA ILE A 209 -14.88 7.43 -38.40
C ILE A 209 -13.79 7.00 -39.39
N LEU A 210 -12.85 6.12 -38.98
CA LEU A 210 -11.80 5.63 -39.88
C LEU A 210 -12.38 4.81 -41.04
N TYR A 211 -13.33 3.92 -40.75
CA TYR A 211 -13.98 3.09 -41.75
C TYR A 211 -14.76 3.91 -42.77
N ASN A 212 -15.50 4.94 -42.31
CA ASN A 212 -16.24 5.82 -43.22
C ASN A 212 -15.30 6.70 -44.06
N LYS A 213 -14.07 6.94 -43.59
CA LYS A 213 -13.03 7.65 -44.36
C LYS A 213 -12.39 6.77 -45.43
N GLU A 214 -12.33 5.46 -45.22
CA GLU A 214 -11.89 4.47 -46.22
C GLU A 214 -13.00 4.14 -47.24
N ALA A 215 -14.28 4.32 -46.90
CA ALA A 215 -15.42 4.08 -47.79
C ALA A 215 -15.81 5.29 -48.69
N ALA A 216 -15.32 6.50 -48.35
CA ALA A 216 -15.61 7.74 -49.07
C ALA A 216 -14.48 8.20 -50.02
N GLY A 217 -13.46 7.37 -50.24
CA GLY A 217 -12.44 7.54 -51.27
C GLY A 217 -12.49 6.40 -52.28
#